data_AF-A0A8X6SQP6-F1
#
_entry.id   AF-A0A8X6SQP6-F1
#
_cell.length_a   1.000
_cell.length_b   1.000
_cell.length_c   1.000
_cell.angle_alpha   90.00
_cell.angle_beta   90.00
_cell.angle_gamma   90.00
#
_symmetry.space_group_name_H-M   'P 1'
#
loop_
_entity.id
_entity.type
_entity.pdbx_description
1 polymer ?
#
loop_
_entity_poly.entity_id
_entity_poly.type
_entity_poly.pdbx_seq_one_letter_code
_entity_poly.pdbx_strand_id
1 'polypeptide(L)'
;MDALKLRRTPLRTAFTKAVNHLQEIIENDPVDKNAVETAFEMLDAKSVKLKKIDEDILELMIETNCTQEAYNIEFEAIEGYTEKMIAWQVRVKNIMKTDALGQKDNHSLVTSSSSSLRLPKIQFQQFSGELTDWLRDSTTSSRIHEDESIDDGDKFQYLIQATTQNPGPGI
;
A
#
# COMPACT_ATOMS: atom_id res chain seq x y z
N MET A 1 -6.23 7.05 40.10
CA MET A 1 -5.13 6.36 39.42
C MET A 1 -5.37 4.84 39.37
N ASP A 2 -5.52 4.18 40.52
CA ASP A 2 -5.56 2.71 40.61
C ASP A 2 -6.74 2.06 39.88
N ALA A 3 -7.93 2.65 39.95
CA ALA A 3 -9.11 2.14 39.24
C ALA A 3 -8.94 2.15 37.71
N LEU A 4 -8.32 3.19 37.15
CA LEU A 4 -8.04 3.27 35.70
C LEU A 4 -6.98 2.25 35.29
N LYS A 5 -5.90 2.13 36.07
CA LYS A 5 -4.86 1.09 35.85
C LYS A 5 -5.44 -0.31 35.93
N LEU A 6 -6.33 -0.57 36.90
CA LEU A 6 -7.04 -1.85 37.02
C LEU A 6 -7.90 -2.14 35.78
N ARG A 7 -8.63 -1.15 35.26
CA ARG A 7 -9.46 -1.27 34.05
C ARG A 7 -8.62 -1.45 32.78
N ARG A 8 -7.43 -0.85 32.72
CA ARG A 8 -6.52 -0.93 31.57
C ARG A 8 -5.89 -2.31 31.40
N THR A 9 -5.48 -2.95 32.49
CA THR A 9 -4.81 -4.27 32.46
C THR A 9 -5.52 -5.29 31.57
N PRO A 10 -6.82 -5.59 31.73
CA PRO A 10 -7.50 -6.55 30.87
C PRO A 10 -7.61 -6.11 29.41
N LEU A 11 -7.61 -4.80 29.12
CA LEU A 11 -7.64 -4.30 27.74
C LEU A 11 -6.29 -4.46 27.05
N ARG A 12 -5.18 -4.23 27.75
CA ARG A 12 -3.84 -4.56 27.24
C ARG A 12 -3.72 -6.06 26.94
N THR A 13 -4.20 -6.91 27.85
CA THR A 13 -4.26 -8.35 27.62
C THR A 13 -5.13 -8.71 26.41
N ALA A 14 -6.32 -8.09 26.28
CA ALA A 14 -7.22 -8.34 25.15
C ALA A 14 -6.62 -7.88 23.81
N PHE A 15 -5.93 -6.74 23.80
CA PHE A 15 -5.18 -6.24 22.64
C PHE A 15 -4.09 -7.23 22.22
N THR A 16 -3.24 -7.66 23.15
CA THR A 16 -2.16 -8.62 22.87
C THR A 16 -2.72 -9.95 22.35
N LYS A 17 -3.83 -10.45 22.92
CA LYS A 17 -4.49 -11.65 22.41
C LYS A 17 -5.00 -11.48 20.98
N ALA A 18 -5.59 -10.33 20.66
CA ALA A 18 -6.05 -10.05 19.30
C ALA A 18 -4.89 -9.93 18.30
N VAL A 19 -3.77 -9.32 18.71
CA VAL A 19 -2.52 -9.30 17.93
C VAL A 19 -2.03 -10.71 17.62
N ASN A 20 -1.93 -11.57 18.65
CA ASN A 20 -1.45 -12.94 18.47
C ASN A 20 -2.38 -13.74 17.56
N HIS A 21 -3.69 -13.59 17.73
CA HIS A 21 -4.67 -14.25 16.86
C HIS A 21 -4.55 -13.79 15.40
N LEU A 22 -4.39 -12.48 15.17
CA LEU A 22 -4.16 -11.95 13.83
C LEU A 22 -2.85 -12.48 13.22
N GLN A 23 -1.81 -12.63 14.03
CA GLN A 23 -0.55 -13.24 13.61
C GLN A 23 -0.74 -14.69 13.18
N GLU A 24 -1.42 -15.50 13.98
CA GLU A 24 -1.73 -16.91 13.66
C GLU A 24 -2.47 -17.04 12.32
N ILE A 25 -3.47 -16.18 12.07
CA ILE A 25 -4.23 -16.19 10.80
C ILE A 25 -3.32 -15.89 9.61
N ILE A 26 -2.39 -14.95 9.75
CA ILE A 26 -1.49 -14.54 8.67
C ILE A 26 -0.38 -15.56 8.41
N GLU A 27 -0.04 -16.38 9.40
CA GLU A 27 0.93 -17.47 9.26
C GLU A 27 0.34 -18.73 8.59
N ASN A 28 -0.99 -18.81 8.44
CA ASN A 28 -1.63 -19.90 7.71
C ASN A 28 -1.36 -19.84 6.20
N ASP A 29 -1.30 -21.01 5.56
CA ASP A 29 -1.18 -21.14 4.11
C ASP A 29 -2.29 -22.07 3.56
N PRO A 30 -3.22 -21.57 2.72
CA PRO A 30 -3.33 -20.19 2.25
C PRO A 30 -3.89 -19.23 3.31
N VAL A 31 -3.51 -17.95 3.22
CA VAL A 31 -4.01 -16.89 4.12
C VAL A 31 -5.49 -16.60 3.84
N ASP A 32 -6.35 -16.78 4.84
CA ASP A 32 -7.76 -16.39 4.77
C ASP A 32 -7.91 -14.88 5.00
N LYS A 33 -8.11 -14.13 3.92
CA LYS A 33 -8.22 -12.66 3.95
C LYS A 33 -9.44 -12.16 4.72
N ASN A 34 -10.57 -12.86 4.65
CA ASN A 34 -11.78 -12.47 5.38
C ASN A 34 -11.55 -12.64 6.89
N ALA A 35 -10.86 -13.72 7.28
CA ALA A 35 -10.45 -13.92 8.67
C ALA A 35 -9.45 -12.84 9.13
N VAL A 36 -8.47 -12.47 8.28
CA VAL A 36 -7.53 -11.38 8.58
C VAL A 36 -8.26 -10.06 8.80
N GLU A 37 -9.18 -9.69 7.91
CA GLU A 37 -9.97 -8.46 8.03
C GLU A 37 -10.81 -8.44 9.30
N THR A 38 -11.54 -9.52 9.57
CA THR A 38 -12.36 -9.66 10.80
C THR A 38 -11.51 -9.55 12.07
N ALA A 39 -10.36 -10.24 12.11
CA ALA A 39 -9.46 -10.21 13.27
C ALA A 39 -8.83 -8.82 13.45
N PHE A 40 -8.56 -8.10 12.35
CA PHE A 40 -8.05 -6.74 12.39
C PHE A 40 -9.10 -5.72 12.87
N GLU A 41 -10.36 -5.82 12.44
CA GLU A 41 -11.46 -5.00 12.98
C GLU A 41 -11.61 -5.21 14.50
N MET A 42 -11.50 -6.46 14.95
CA MET A 42 -11.54 -6.80 16.37
C MET A 42 -10.35 -6.21 17.14
N LEU A 43 -9.16 -6.16 16.52
CA LEU A 43 -7.98 -5.50 17.08
C LEU A 43 -8.19 -3.99 17.19
N ASP A 44 -8.70 -3.35 16.13
CA ASP A 44 -8.98 -1.91 16.08
C ASP A 44 -9.99 -1.50 17.15
N ALA A 45 -11.10 -2.23 17.27
CA ALA A 45 -12.11 -1.98 18.31
C ALA A 45 -11.54 -2.09 19.74
N LYS A 46 -10.54 -2.95 19.98
CA LYS A 46 -9.84 -3.04 21.26
C LYS A 46 -8.85 -1.89 21.45
N SER A 47 -8.13 -1.52 20.38
CA SER A 47 -7.19 -0.40 20.35
C SER A 47 -7.87 0.92 20.72
N VAL A 48 -9.04 1.20 20.14
CA VAL A 48 -9.83 2.41 20.47
C VAL A 48 -10.21 2.45 21.95
N LYS A 49 -10.66 1.33 22.53
CA LYS A 49 -11.01 1.25 23.95
C LYS A 49 -9.79 1.45 24.86
N LEU A 50 -8.64 0.92 24.45
CA LEU A 50 -7.38 1.07 25.18
C LEU A 50 -6.90 2.53 25.17
N LYS A 51 -6.86 3.15 23.99
CA LYS A 51 -6.47 4.57 23.80
C LYS A 51 -7.27 5.51 24.70
N LYS A 52 -8.59 5.34 24.76
CA LYS A 52 -9.45 6.16 25.63
C LYS A 52 -9.02 6.11 27.10
N ILE A 53 -8.67 4.92 27.61
CA ILE A 53 -8.26 4.79 29.02
C ILE A 53 -6.83 5.28 29.22
N ASP A 54 -5.98 5.12 28.22
CA ASP A 54 -4.62 5.66 28.27
C ASP A 54 -4.64 7.20 28.29
N GLU A 55 -5.53 7.85 27.52
CA GLU A 55 -5.82 9.29 27.60
C GLU A 55 -6.32 9.69 28.99
N ASP A 56 -7.34 9.00 29.53
CA ASP A 56 -7.86 9.24 30.89
C ASP A 56 -6.74 9.13 31.96
N ILE A 57 -5.76 8.22 31.76
CA ILE A 57 -4.64 8.04 32.68
C ILE A 57 -3.65 9.20 32.58
N LEU A 58 -3.28 9.62 31.37
CA LEU A 58 -2.35 10.74 31.18
C LEU A 58 -2.93 12.05 31.71
N GLU A 59 -4.23 12.30 31.48
CA GLU A 59 -4.92 13.48 32.03
C GLU A 59 -4.89 13.47 33.57
N LEU A 60 -5.25 12.36 34.20
CA LEU A 60 -5.20 12.24 35.65
C LEU A 60 -3.78 12.39 36.23
N MET A 61 -2.75 11.98 35.50
CA MET A 61 -1.36 12.17 35.90
C MET A 61 -0.95 13.65 35.92
N ILE A 62 -1.46 14.44 34.97
CA ILE A 62 -1.28 15.90 34.95
C ILE A 62 -2.03 16.54 36.11
N GLU A 63 -3.30 16.18 36.32
CA GLU A 63 -4.13 16.71 37.42
C GLU A 63 -3.52 16.44 38.81
N THR A 64 -2.86 15.29 38.96
CA THR A 64 -2.20 14.90 40.22
C THR A 64 -0.80 15.47 40.37
N ASN A 65 -0.35 16.34 39.45
CA ASN A 65 1.00 16.94 39.42
C ASN A 65 2.10 15.87 39.56
N CYS A 66 1.99 14.78 38.81
CA CYS A 66 3.03 13.76 38.80
C CYS A 66 4.38 14.34 38.32
N THR A 67 5.48 13.62 38.60
CA THR A 67 6.79 14.02 38.09
C THR A 67 6.86 13.84 36.58
N GLN A 68 7.61 14.70 35.89
CA GLN A 68 7.85 14.59 34.45
C GLN A 68 8.37 13.19 34.06
N GLU A 69 9.25 12.62 34.89
CA GLU A 69 9.79 11.28 34.67
C GLU A 69 8.69 10.20 34.70
N ALA A 70 7.80 10.25 35.70
CA ALA A 70 6.71 9.30 35.79
C ALA A 70 5.74 9.42 34.60
N TYR A 71 5.46 10.65 34.17
CA TYR A 71 4.65 10.92 32.98
C TYR A 71 5.27 10.33 31.72
N ASN A 72 6.56 10.59 31.48
CA ASN A 72 7.28 10.10 30.29
C ASN A 72 7.28 8.56 30.23
N ILE A 73 7.53 7.87 31.35
CA ILE A 73 7.47 6.40 31.42
C ILE A 73 6.09 5.88 31.00
N GLU A 74 5.02 6.51 31.50
CA GLU A 74 3.66 6.09 31.18
C GLU A 74 3.32 6.41 29.71
N PHE A 75 3.73 7.57 29.21
CA PHE A 75 3.55 8.00 27.82
C PHE A 75 4.25 7.05 26.84
N GLU A 76 5.53 6.72 27.07
CA GLU A 76 6.28 5.76 26.24
C GLU A 76 5.62 4.38 26.25
N ALA A 77 5.13 3.93 27.41
CA ALA A 77 4.42 2.66 27.50
C ALA A 77 3.12 2.65 26.68
N ILE A 78 2.43 3.79 26.53
CA ILE A 78 1.24 3.95 25.70
C ILE A 78 1.63 3.98 24.22
N GLU A 79 2.65 4.74 23.86
CA GLU A 79 3.15 4.85 22.48
C GLU A 79 3.59 3.49 21.93
N GLY A 80 4.17 2.62 22.76
CA GLY A 80 4.50 1.25 22.36
C GLY A 80 3.29 0.40 21.92
N TYR A 81 2.06 0.70 22.35
CA TYR A 81 0.84 0.06 21.82
C TYR A 81 0.35 0.74 20.55
N THR A 82 0.49 2.07 20.44
CA THR A 82 0.21 2.83 19.22
C THR A 82 1.07 2.35 18.05
N GLU A 83 2.38 2.19 18.27
CA GLU A 83 3.33 1.69 17.27
C GLU A 83 2.95 0.27 16.81
N LYS A 84 2.66 -0.62 17.75
CA LYS A 84 2.19 -1.98 17.43
C LYS A 84 0.93 -1.97 16.58
N MET A 85 -0.06 -1.12 16.93
CA MET A 85 -1.26 -1.00 16.13
C MET A 85 -0.91 -0.59 14.70
N ILE A 86 -0.15 0.50 14.52
CA ILE A 86 0.25 1.01 13.19
C ILE A 86 0.98 -0.06 12.38
N ALA A 87 1.91 -0.79 12.98
CA ALA A 87 2.62 -1.88 12.32
C ALA A 87 1.66 -2.95 11.76
N TRP A 88 0.64 -3.33 12.55
CA TRP A 88 -0.41 -4.24 12.09
C TRP A 88 -1.29 -3.63 11.00
N GLN A 89 -1.65 -2.35 11.09
CA GLN A 89 -2.41 -1.67 10.03
C GLN A 89 -1.67 -1.72 8.69
N VAL A 90 -0.36 -1.45 8.68
CA VAL A 90 0.47 -1.52 7.47
C VAL A 90 0.56 -2.95 6.96
N ARG A 91 0.80 -3.92 7.85
CA ARG A 91 0.91 -5.34 7.48
C ARG A 91 -0.37 -5.87 6.85
N VAL A 92 -1.53 -5.61 7.46
CA VAL A 92 -2.85 -6.02 6.92
C VAL A 92 -3.11 -5.34 5.57
N LYS A 93 -2.88 -4.04 5.45
CA LYS A 93 -3.03 -3.31 4.17
C LYS A 93 -2.19 -3.95 3.05
N ASN A 94 -0.96 -4.38 3.34
CA ASN A 94 -0.10 -5.02 2.35
C ASN A 94 -0.64 -6.40 1.92
N ILE A 95 -1.15 -7.20 2.86
CA ILE A 95 -1.76 -8.51 2.57
C ILE A 95 -3.01 -8.36 1.70
N MET A 96 -3.80 -7.31 1.90
CA MET A 96 -4.99 -7.07 1.08
C MET A 96 -4.62 -6.59 -0.33
N LYS A 97 -3.53 -5.83 -0.49
CA LYS A 97 -3.06 -5.34 -1.79
C LYS A 97 -2.50 -6.43 -2.71
N THR A 98 -1.89 -7.49 -2.16
CA THR A 98 -1.27 -8.54 -2.98
C THR A 98 -2.27 -9.34 -3.83
N ASP A 99 -3.57 -9.30 -3.53
CA ASP A 99 -4.59 -9.91 -4.40
C ASP A 99 -4.75 -9.20 -5.74
N ALA A 100 -4.61 -7.87 -5.74
CA ALA A 100 -4.85 -7.06 -6.93
C ALA A 100 -3.81 -7.29 -8.03
N LEU A 101 -2.65 -7.88 -7.69
CA LEU A 101 -1.57 -8.21 -8.63
C LEU A 101 -1.42 -9.71 -8.88
N GLY A 102 -2.11 -10.57 -8.10
CA GLY A 102 -1.97 -12.03 -8.12
C GLY A 102 -2.82 -12.76 -9.16
N GLN A 103 -3.71 -12.04 -9.87
CA GLN A 103 -4.52 -12.61 -10.95
C GLN A 103 -3.90 -12.29 -12.32
N LYS A 104 -2.63 -12.65 -12.50
CA LYS A 104 -2.02 -12.92 -13.82
C LYS A 104 -1.31 -14.26 -13.75
N ASP A 105 -2.11 -15.29 -13.98
CA ASP A 105 -1.80 -16.56 -14.62
C ASP A 105 -0.55 -17.31 -14.17
N ASN A 106 -0.83 -18.39 -13.42
CA ASN A 106 -0.02 -19.59 -13.40
C ASN A 106 0.11 -20.16 -14.82
N HIS A 107 1.22 -19.88 -15.50
CA HIS A 107 1.74 -20.78 -16.51
C HIS A 107 3.25 -20.98 -16.31
N SER A 108 3.57 -22.19 -15.85
CA SER A 108 4.79 -22.95 -16.14
C SER A 108 6.15 -22.31 -15.84
N LEU A 109 6.90 -22.97 -14.95
CA LEU A 109 8.36 -22.94 -14.93
C LEU A 109 8.94 -23.01 -16.35
N VAL A 110 9.73 -22.01 -16.74
CA VAL A 110 10.94 -22.19 -17.54
C VAL A 110 12.03 -21.31 -16.94
N THR A 111 13.07 -21.97 -16.48
CA THR A 111 14.37 -21.41 -16.12
C THR A 111 14.99 -20.73 -17.33
N SER A 112 15.31 -19.43 -17.28
CA SER A 112 16.46 -18.83 -17.99
C SER A 112 16.49 -17.31 -17.84
N SER A 113 17.59 -16.82 -17.28
CA SER A 113 18.35 -15.62 -17.68
C SER A 113 17.63 -14.50 -18.46
N SER A 114 17.63 -13.29 -17.88
CA SER A 114 17.60 -12.00 -18.58
C SER A 114 16.73 -11.96 -19.85
N SER A 115 15.41 -11.97 -19.68
CA SER A 115 14.51 -11.60 -20.78
C SER A 115 14.31 -10.09 -20.76
N SER A 116 14.93 -9.42 -21.73
CA SER A 116 14.41 -8.15 -22.20
C SER A 116 12.92 -8.33 -22.46
N LEU A 117 12.11 -7.39 -21.97
CA LEU A 117 10.70 -7.28 -22.31
C LEU A 117 10.60 -7.18 -23.84
N ARG A 118 10.48 -8.32 -24.51
CA ARG A 118 10.07 -8.37 -25.91
C ARG A 118 8.58 -8.09 -25.91
N LEU A 119 8.26 -6.80 -25.91
CA LEU A 119 6.96 -6.30 -26.31
C LEU A 119 6.59 -6.98 -27.64
N PRO A 120 5.32 -7.40 -27.84
CA PRO A 120 4.86 -7.83 -29.15
C PRO A 120 5.30 -6.78 -30.16
N LYS A 121 5.90 -7.18 -31.28
CA LYS A 121 6.18 -6.25 -32.37
C LYS A 121 4.84 -5.66 -32.80
N ILE A 122 4.54 -4.46 -32.31
CA ILE A 122 3.45 -3.65 -32.81
C ILE A 122 3.83 -3.34 -34.25
N GLN A 123 3.19 -4.03 -35.19
CA GLN A 123 3.25 -3.65 -36.58
C GLN A 123 2.39 -2.40 -36.70
N PHE A 124 3.00 -1.24 -36.48
CA PHE A 124 2.37 0.02 -36.83
C PHE A 124 2.20 0.02 -38.35
N GLN A 125 0.97 0.25 -38.80
CA GLN A 125 0.67 0.51 -40.18
C GLN A 125 1.45 1.78 -40.57
N GLN A 126 2.35 1.65 -41.54
CA GLN A 126 3.29 2.72 -41.92
C GLN A 126 2.52 3.90 -42.53
N PHE A 127 2.69 5.08 -41.94
CA PHE A 127 2.17 6.34 -42.46
C PHE A 127 2.80 6.65 -43.82
N SER A 128 1.99 6.74 -44.86
CA SER A 128 2.45 6.92 -46.26
C SER A 128 2.74 8.38 -46.63
N GLY A 129 2.51 9.33 -45.70
CA GLY A 129 2.65 10.77 -45.98
C GLY A 129 1.41 11.41 -46.61
N GLU A 130 0.25 10.73 -46.64
CA GLU A 130 -1.01 11.31 -47.11
C GLU A 130 -1.73 12.15 -46.03
N LEU A 131 -2.22 13.33 -46.42
CA LEU A 131 -2.84 14.32 -45.53
C LEU A 131 -4.10 13.80 -44.81
N THR A 132 -4.74 12.75 -45.34
CA THR A 132 -5.95 12.14 -44.79
C THR A 132 -5.69 11.28 -43.54
N ASP A 133 -4.47 10.75 -43.37
CA ASP A 133 -4.10 9.92 -42.22
C ASP A 133 -3.66 10.76 -41.01
N TRP A 134 -3.26 12.03 -41.22
CA TRP A 134 -2.90 12.97 -40.15
C TRP A 134 -4.05 13.19 -39.15
N LEU A 135 -5.28 13.27 -39.65
CA LEU A 135 -6.48 13.46 -38.84
C LEU A 135 -6.80 12.24 -37.96
N ARG A 136 -6.36 11.05 -38.36
CA ARG A 136 -6.56 9.81 -37.59
C ARG A 136 -5.56 9.71 -36.43
N ASP A 137 -4.30 10.06 -36.66
CA ASP A 137 -3.22 10.07 -35.64
C ASP A 137 -3.32 11.19 -34.60
N SER A 138 -4.09 12.24 -34.91
CA SER A 138 -4.37 13.31 -33.96
C SER A 138 -5.13 12.80 -32.72
N THR A 139 -5.97 11.78 -32.87
CA THR A 139 -6.78 11.24 -31.77
C THR A 139 -6.00 10.34 -30.81
N THR A 140 -4.95 9.67 -31.27
CA THR A 140 -4.08 8.82 -30.44
C THR A 140 -3.05 9.66 -29.67
N SER A 141 -2.52 10.72 -30.28
CA SER A 141 -1.61 11.65 -29.60
C SER A 141 -2.30 12.38 -28.44
N SER A 142 -3.55 12.84 -28.61
CA SER A 142 -4.33 13.47 -27.54
C SER A 142 -4.56 12.53 -26.35
N ARG A 143 -4.87 11.25 -26.60
CA ARG A 143 -5.11 10.26 -25.54
C ARG A 143 -3.86 9.93 -24.72
N ILE A 144 -2.68 9.98 -25.32
CA ILE A 144 -1.40 9.76 -24.61
C ILE A 144 -1.03 11.01 -23.79
N HIS A 145 -1.32 12.21 -24.31
CA HIS A 145 -1.04 13.45 -23.58
C HIS A 145 -1.90 13.60 -22.33
N GLU A 146 -3.19 13.25 -22.43
CA GLU A 146 -4.19 13.33 -21.35
C GLU A 146 -4.06 12.22 -20.30
N ASP A 147 -3.24 11.19 -20.53
CA ASP A 147 -3.04 10.08 -19.58
C ASP A 147 -2.07 10.46 -18.45
N GLU A 148 -2.58 10.64 -17.22
CA GLU A 148 -1.79 10.95 -16.02
C GLU A 148 -0.96 9.75 -15.51
N SER A 149 -1.17 8.54 -16.04
CA SER A 149 -0.43 7.32 -15.63
C SER A 149 0.89 7.13 -16.37
N ILE A 150 1.13 7.90 -17.43
CA ILE A 150 2.37 7.88 -18.20
C ILE A 150 3.23 9.07 -17.74
N ASP A 151 4.47 8.79 -17.34
CA ASP A 151 5.43 9.84 -16.99
C ASP A 151 5.78 10.69 -18.22
N ASP A 152 6.05 11.98 -18.02
CA ASP A 152 6.32 12.92 -19.10
C ASP A 152 7.54 12.50 -19.95
N GLY A 153 8.51 11.78 -19.36
CA GLY A 153 9.65 11.23 -20.08
C GLY A 153 9.27 10.13 -21.07
N ASP A 154 8.34 9.25 -20.68
CA ASP A 154 7.85 8.17 -21.54
C ASP A 154 6.93 8.73 -22.63
N LYS A 155 6.11 9.75 -22.32
CA LYS A 155 5.31 10.48 -23.33
C LYS A 155 6.19 11.05 -24.45
N PHE A 156 7.35 11.58 -24.11
CA PHE A 156 8.29 12.13 -25.09
C PHE A 156 8.90 11.03 -25.97
N GLN A 157 9.23 9.86 -25.40
CA GLN A 157 9.71 8.71 -26.18
C GLN A 157 8.64 8.16 -27.12
N TYR A 158 7.38 8.10 -26.66
CA TYR A 158 6.23 7.75 -27.50
C TYR A 158 6.07 8.69 -28.69
N LEU A 159 6.25 10.00 -28.46
CA LEU A 159 6.17 11.00 -29.53
C LEU A 159 7.29 10.81 -30.55
N ILE A 160 8.53 10.60 -30.11
CA ILE A 160 9.67 10.34 -31.00
C ILE A 160 9.44 9.09 -31.84
N GLN A 161 8.90 8.03 -31.25
CA GLN A 161 8.64 6.78 -31.96
C GLN A 161 7.50 6.89 -32.97
N ALA A 162 6.55 7.81 -32.75
CA ALA A 162 5.46 8.12 -33.67
C ALA A 162 5.90 9.04 -34.84
N THR A 163 7.04 9.71 -34.73
CA THR A 163 7.61 10.55 -35.81
C THR A 163 8.75 9.83 -36.52
N THR A 164 8.66 9.60 -37.83
CA THR A 164 9.81 9.13 -38.59
C THR A 164 10.82 10.27 -38.75
N GLN A 165 12.11 10.00 -38.50
CA GLN A 165 13.15 10.86 -39.09
C GLN A 165 13.06 10.66 -40.60
N ASN A 166 12.75 11.73 -41.32
CA ASN A 166 12.84 11.77 -42.77
C ASN A 166 14.26 11.33 -43.16
N PRO A 167 14.44 10.20 -43.88
CA PRO A 167 15.75 9.88 -44.39
C PRO A 167 16.06 10.96 -45.42
N GLY A 168 16.97 11.87 -45.07
CA GLY A 168 17.51 12.84 -46.03
C GLY A 168 17.93 12.09 -47.29
N PRO A 169 17.69 12.64 -48.49
CA PRO A 169 18.02 11.95 -49.73
C PRO A 169 19.52 11.70 -49.73
N GLY A 170 19.91 10.43 -49.76
CA GLY A 170 21.30 10.04 -49.83
C GLY A 170 21.95 10.63 -51.08
N ILE A 171 23.00 11.41 -50.87
CA ILE A 171 24.14 11.62 -51.78
C ILE A 171 25.39 11.68 -50.94
#